data_AF-A0AAU9NX66-F1
#
_entry.id   AF-A0AAU9NX66-F1
#
_cell.length_a   1.000
_cell.length_b   1.000
_cell.length_c   1.000
_cell.angle_alpha   90.00
_cell.angle_beta   90.00
_cell.angle_gamma   90.00
#
_symmetry.space_group_name_H-M   'P 1'
#
loop_
_entity.id
_entity.type
_entity.pdbx_description
1 polymer ?
#
loop_
_entity_poly.entity_id
_entity_poly.type
_entity_poly.pdbx_seq_one_letter_code
_entity_poly.pdbx_strand_id
1 'polypeptide(L)'
;MNEIVYKGLVRRVLGIVMQSPGILEDQIISQMNVLNPQSCRKLLELMILDSHIRVRKMYASVSNEPPAMLRSLFGCSFNKPKLLFRQHFYANPTSINCL
;
A
#
# COMPACT_ATOMS: atom_id res chain seq x y z
N MET A 1 -21.77 1.35 11.20
CA MET A 1 -20.78 2.44 11.40
C MET A 1 -21.49 3.74 11.11
N ASN A 2 -21.23 4.83 11.84
CA ASN A 2 -21.79 6.13 11.50
C ASN A 2 -21.29 6.55 10.10
N GLU A 3 -22.19 6.94 9.20
CA GLU A 3 -21.87 7.27 7.80
C GLU A 3 -20.83 8.40 7.69
N ILE A 4 -20.92 9.40 8.57
CA ILE A 4 -19.97 10.54 8.61
C ILE A 4 -18.57 10.04 8.94
N VAL A 5 -18.46 9.16 9.95
CA VAL A 5 -17.19 8.56 10.36
C VAL A 5 -16.64 7.68 9.24
N TYR A 6 -17.48 6.86 8.60
CA TYR A 6 -17.07 6.02 7.48
C TYR A 6 -16.49 6.86 6.33
N LYS A 7 -17.21 7.88 5.88
CA LYS A 7 -16.75 8.77 4.80
C LYS A 7 -15.44 9.49 5.17
N GLY A 8 -15.28 9.90 6.43
CA GLY A 8 -14.02 10.49 6.91
C GLY A 8 -12.84 9.52 6.85
N LEU A 9 -13.06 8.26 7.24
CA LEU A 9 -12.03 7.21 7.17
C LEU A 9 -11.66 6.87 5.72
N VAL A 10 -12.65 6.76 4.82
CA VAL A 10 -12.45 6.52 3.39
C VAL A 10 -11.59 7.61 2.77
N ARG A 11 -11.92 8.90 3.01
CA ARG A 11 -11.11 10.04 2.54
C ARG A 11 -9.66 9.96 2.98
N ARG A 12 -9.44 9.63 4.26
CA ARG A 12 -8.09 9.53 4.81
C ARG A 12 -7.29 8.43 4.12
N VAL A 13 -7.87 7.24 3.96
CA VAL A 13 -7.20 6.13 3.26
C VAL A 13 -6.92 6.50 1.80
N LEU A 14 -7.88 7.11 1.10
CA LEU A 14 -7.66 7.59 -0.27
C LEU A 14 -6.51 8.59 -0.33
N GLY A 15 -6.45 9.56 0.58
CA GLY A 15 -5.35 10.51 0.67
C GLY A 15 -3.99 9.83 0.84
N ILE A 16 -3.87 8.86 1.76
CA ILE A 16 -2.64 8.09 1.98
C ILE A 16 -2.21 7.37 0.70
N VAL A 17 -3.14 6.65 0.05
CA VAL A 17 -2.84 5.85 -1.14
C VAL A 17 -2.55 6.73 -2.36
N MET A 18 -3.17 7.90 -2.46
CA MET A 18 -2.89 8.87 -3.54
C MET A 18 -1.52 9.54 -3.38
N GLN A 19 -1.09 9.81 -2.14
CA GLN A 19 0.25 10.35 -1.87
C GLN A 19 1.36 9.34 -2.14
N SER A 20 1.07 8.04 -1.96
CA SER A 20 2.02 6.95 -2.22
C SER A 20 1.36 5.81 -3.00
N PRO A 21 1.25 5.93 -4.33
CA PRO A 21 0.66 4.88 -5.16
C PRO A 21 1.44 3.57 -5.06
N GLY A 22 0.76 2.47 -4.77
CA GLY A 22 1.39 1.17 -4.57
C GLY A 22 1.96 0.98 -3.16
N ILE A 23 1.51 1.77 -2.20
CA ILE A 23 1.80 1.57 -0.77
C ILE A 23 1.35 0.18 -0.28
N LEU A 24 2.07 -0.36 0.70
CA LEU A 24 1.77 -1.65 1.32
C LEU A 24 0.74 -1.51 2.46
N GLU A 25 0.00 -2.58 2.74
CA GLU A 25 -1.02 -2.60 3.80
C GLU A 25 -0.48 -2.10 5.15
N ASP A 26 0.66 -2.63 5.61
CA ASP A 26 1.24 -2.27 6.91
C ASP A 26 1.58 -0.77 6.99
N GLN A 27 1.94 -0.16 5.87
CA GLN A 27 2.23 1.28 5.80
C GLN A 27 0.94 2.12 5.81
N ILE A 28 -0.16 1.62 5.23
CA ILE A 28 -1.46 2.27 5.35
C ILE A 28 -1.93 2.20 6.81
N ILE A 29 -1.83 1.02 7.44
CA ILE A 29 -2.22 0.80 8.83
C ILE A 29 -1.45 1.74 9.77
N SER A 30 -0.14 1.87 9.58
CA SER A 30 0.71 2.76 10.40
C SER A 30 0.45 4.24 10.18
N GLN A 31 -0.09 4.65 9.02
CA GLN A 31 -0.48 6.05 8.78
C GLN A 31 -1.92 6.35 9.22
N MET A 32 -2.77 5.34 9.33
CA MET A 32 -4.16 5.52 9.75
C MET A 32 -4.28 5.93 11.21
N ASN A 33 -3.47 5.41 12.14
CA ASN A 33 -3.31 5.81 13.56
C ASN A 33 -4.57 5.95 14.46
N VAL A 34 -5.78 5.95 13.90
CA VAL A 34 -7.07 6.12 14.61
C VAL A 34 -7.85 4.82 14.69
N LEU A 35 -7.44 3.81 13.91
CA LEU A 35 -7.99 2.46 13.93
C LEU A 35 -6.92 1.52 14.43
N ASN A 36 -7.34 0.50 15.16
CA ASN A 36 -6.47 -0.66 15.37
C ASN A 36 -6.22 -1.37 14.02
N PRO A 37 -5.14 -2.16 13.91
CA PRO A 37 -4.79 -2.83 12.66
C PRO A 37 -5.89 -3.70 12.06
N GLN A 38 -6.67 -4.41 12.89
CA GLN A 38 -7.72 -5.31 12.41
C GLN A 38 -8.91 -4.53 11.82
N SER A 39 -9.35 -3.47 12.50
CA SER A 39 -10.39 -2.58 11.98
C SER A 39 -9.94 -1.87 10.71
N CYS A 40 -8.67 -1.50 10.60
CA CYS A 40 -8.11 -0.90 9.40
C CYS A 40 -8.12 -1.89 8.22
N ARG A 41 -7.74 -3.16 8.43
CA ARG A 41 -7.85 -4.20 7.39
C ARG A 41 -9.28 -4.36 6.88
N LYS A 42 -10.24 -4.42 7.80
CA LYS A 42 -11.66 -4.53 7.43
C LYS A 42 -12.15 -3.32 6.65
N LEU A 43 -11.68 -2.11 6.97
CA LEU A 43 -11.95 -0.91 6.18
C LEU A 43 -11.37 -1.03 4.76
N LEU A 44 -10.13 -1.50 4.63
CA LEU A 44 -9.51 -1.71 3.32
C LEU A 44 -10.27 -2.73 2.47
N GLU A 45 -10.70 -3.85 3.07
CA GLU A 45 -11.56 -4.84 2.41
C GLU A 45 -12.84 -4.22 1.88
N LEU A 46 -13.54 -3.43 2.69
CA LEU A 46 -14.75 -2.70 2.28
C LEU A 46 -14.46 -1.74 1.12
N MET A 47 -13.38 -0.96 1.21
CA MET A 47 -12.99 -0.03 0.15
C MET A 47 -12.59 -0.73 -1.15
N ILE A 48 -12.09 -1.97 -1.09
CA ILE A 48 -11.82 -2.78 -2.29
C ILE A 48 -13.14 -3.26 -2.92
N LEU A 49 -14.07 -3.75 -2.10
CA LEU A 49 -15.40 -4.17 -2.56
C LEU A 49 -16.16 -3.01 -3.21
N ASP A 50 -16.11 -1.82 -2.58
CA ASP A 50 -16.70 -0.58 -3.09
C ASP A 50 -15.92 0.01 -4.28
N SER A 51 -14.87 -0.66 -4.75
CA SER A 51 -14.01 -0.23 -5.87
C SER A 51 -13.35 1.13 -5.64
N HIS A 52 -13.16 1.54 -4.39
CA HIS A 52 -12.42 2.76 -4.05
C HIS A 52 -10.91 2.58 -4.18
N ILE A 53 -10.42 1.37 -3.89
CA ILE A 53 -9.01 1.00 -3.96
C ILE A 53 -8.87 -0.22 -4.87
N ARG A 54 -7.82 -0.21 -5.69
CA ARG A 54 -7.39 -1.34 -6.52
C ARG A 54 -6.16 -1.98 -5.90
N VAL A 55 -6.15 -3.31 -5.82
CA VAL A 55 -5.00 -4.08 -5.32
C VAL A 55 -4.31 -4.77 -6.49
N ARG A 56 -2.99 -4.62 -6.58
CA ARG A 56 -2.17 -5.35 -7.56
C ARG A 56 -1.13 -6.17 -6.82
N LYS A 57 -1.01 -7.45 -7.18
CA LYS A 57 0.11 -8.28 -6.75
C LYS A 57 1.32 -7.91 -7.61
N MET A 58 2.40 -7.48 -6.99
CA MET A 58 3.66 -7.18 -7.68
C MET A 58 4.81 -7.92 -7.00
N TYR A 59 5.85 -8.18 -7.79
CA TYR A 59 7.11 -8.69 -7.28
C TYR A 59 7.87 -7.55 -6.60
N ALA A 60 8.06 -7.66 -5.30
CA ALA A 60 9.05 -6.86 -4.59
C ALA A 60 10.37 -7.64 -4.61
N SER A 61 11.40 -7.08 -5.24
CA SER A 61 12.76 -7.56 -5.04
C SER A 61 13.20 -7.11 -3.65
N VAL A 62 13.13 -8.00 -2.67
CA VAL A 62 13.75 -7.75 -1.37
C VAL A 62 15.20 -8.15 -1.51
N SER A 63 15.98 -7.22 -2.05
CA SER A 63 17.42 -7.31 -2.14
C SER A 63 17.99 -6.30 -1.14
N ASN A 64 18.76 -6.78 -0.17
CA ASN A 64 19.63 -5.92 0.64
C ASN A 64 20.89 -5.53 -0.14
N GLU A 65 20.99 -5.92 -1.42
CA GLU A 65 22.13 -5.63 -2.26
C GLU A 65 22.11 -4.16 -2.69
N PRO A 66 23.29 -3.57 -2.88
CA PRO A 66 23.41 -2.22 -3.41
C PRO A 66 22.71 -2.13 -4.79
N PRO A 67 22.15 -0.96 -5.14
CA PRO A 67 21.66 -0.71 -6.49
C PRO A 67 22.69 -1.14 -7.54
N ALA A 68 22.23 -1.65 -8.68
CA ALA A 68 23.09 -2.20 -9.73
C ALA A 68 24.19 -1.22 -10.19
N MET A 69 23.97 0.09 -10.04
CA MET A 69 24.96 1.13 -10.33
C MET A 69 26.17 1.13 -9.38
N LEU A 70 26.00 0.68 -8.14
CA LEU A 70 27.08 0.57 -7.13
C LEU A 70 27.76 -0.81 -7.15
N ARG A 71 27.35 -1.69 -8.07
CA ARG A 71 27.78 -3.09 -8.14
C ARG A 71 29.29 -3.26 -8.29
N SER A 72 29.96 -2.33 -8.98
CA SER A 72 31.42 -2.35 -9.18
C SER A 72 32.22 -2.06 -7.90
N LEU A 73 31.63 -1.40 -6.90
CA LEU A 73 32.34 -0.98 -5.68
C LEU A 73 32.41 -2.09 -4.62
N PHE A 74 31.45 -3.04 -4.62
CA PHE A 74 31.27 -3.96 -3.49
C PHE A 74 31.80 -5.38 -3.67
N GLY A 75 32.43 -5.73 -4.81
CA GLY A 75 32.99 -7.06 -5.03
C GLY A 75 31.91 -8.15 -5.15
N CYS A 76 31.87 -8.87 -6.27
CA CYS A 76 30.69 -9.68 -6.62
C CYS A 76 30.65 -11.05 -5.91
N SER A 77 29.77 -11.19 -4.92
CA SER A 77 29.01 -12.44 -4.70
C SER A 77 27.57 -12.10 -4.36
N PHE A 78 26.72 -12.05 -5.38
CA PHE A 78 25.31 -11.68 -5.24
C PHE A 78 24.42 -12.91 -5.36
N ASN A 79 23.50 -13.05 -4.41
CA ASN A 79 22.49 -14.11 -4.43
C ASN A 79 21.30 -13.58 -5.23
N LYS A 80 20.69 -14.43 -6.07
CA LYS A 80 19.51 -14.01 -6.84
C LYS A 80 18.47 -13.39 -5.89
N PRO A 81 17.95 -12.18 -6.21
CA PRO A 81 17.02 -11.49 -5.32
C PRO A 81 15.81 -12.39 -5.08
N LYS A 82 15.44 -12.55 -3.81
CA LYS A 82 14.20 -13.25 -3.46
C LYS A 82 13.05 -12.37 -3.88
N LEU A 83 12.32 -12.82 -4.90
CA LEU A 83 11.11 -12.16 -5.35
C LEU A 83 9.97 -12.55 -4.40
N LEU A 84 9.49 -11.59 -3.62
CA LEU A 84 8.30 -11.78 -2.79
C LEU A 84 7.11 -11.13 -3.46
N PHE A 85 5.99 -11.85 -3.54
CA PHE A 85 4.73 -11.27 -3.94
C PHE A 85 4.19 -10.41 -2.81
N ARG A 86 3.95 -9.14 -3.10
CA ARG A 86 3.27 -8.23 -2.18
C ARG A 86 2.06 -7.61 -2.84
N GLN A 87 1.07 -7.27 -2.03
CA GLN A 87 -0.12 -6.55 -2.46
C GLN A 87 0.15 -5.05 -2.35
N HIS A 88 -0.01 -4.36 -3.47
CA HIS A 88 0.19 -2.92 -3.60
C HIS A 88 -1.15 -2.26 -3.84
N PHE A 89 -1.46 -1.24 -3.03
CA PHE A 89 -2.75 -0.57 -3.02
C PHE A 89 -2.69 0.73 -3.83
N TYR A 90 -3.71 0.96 -4.66
CA TYR A 90 -3.81 2.13 -5.54
C TYR A 90 -5.21 2.73 -5.44
N ALA A 91 -5.32 4.06 -5.39
CA ALA A 91 -6.62 4.70 -5.42
C ALA A 91 -7.27 4.51 -6.80
N ASN A 92 -8.58 4.25 -6.82
CA ASN A 92 -9.34 4.24 -8.07
C ASN A 92 -9.70 5.68 -8.46
N PRO A 93 -9.33 6.18 -9.66
CA PRO A 93 -9.63 7.54 -10.09
C PRO A 93 -11.12 7.89 -10.12
N THR A 94 -12.03 6.91 -10.16
CA THR A 94 -13.48 7.15 -10.12
C THR A 94 -14.01 7.49 -8.73
N SER A 95 -13.18 7.37 -7.69
CA SER A 95 -13.56 7.64 -6.29
C SER A 95 -13.54 9.12 -5.91
N ILE A 96 -13.57 10.02 -6.88
CA ILE A 96 -13.54 11.48 -6.65
C ILE A 96 -14.73 11.93 -5.81
N ASN A 97 -15.90 11.28 -5.96
CA ASN A 97 -17.09 11.60 -5.18
C ASN A 97 -16.92 11.33 -3.66
N CYS A 98 -15.86 10.63 -3.27
CA CYS A 98 -15.53 10.38 -1.89
C CYS A 98 -14.58 11.41 -1.30
N LEU A 99 -13.89 12.23 -2.13
CA LEU A 99 -12.97 13.27 -1.68
C LEU A 99 -13.73 14.46 -1.05
#